data_AF-A0A975C874-F1
#
_entry.id   AF-A0A975C874-F1
#
_cell.length_a   1.000
_cell.length_b   1.000
_cell.length_c   1.000
_cell.angle_alpha   90.00
_cell.angle_beta   90.00
_cell.angle_gamma   90.00
#
_symmetry.space_group_name_H-M   'P 1'
#
loop_
_entity.id
_entity.type
_entity.pdbx_description
1 polymer ?
#
loop_
_entity_poly.entity_id
_entity_poly.type
_entity_poly.pdbx_seq_one_letter_code
_entity_poly.pdbx_strand_id
1 'polypeptide(L)'
;MAQAIALAMGRMGETWPNPAVGCVIVKDGRVLSEAATAPGGRPHAEEQAVPAAGPDVAGSTAYVTLEPCGARSSGRQSCAHYLAEAGVARVVVACLDPSPFASGRGTERLRQAGLTVETGLMCDEGKVLCEGFLHRLETGRPMVRISEDGQGFDARFVASPRADLVTELKRLGEAGYTRLWTGPGELADALAEQGLLTS
;
A
#
# COMPACT_ATOMS: atom_id res chain seq x y z
N MET A 1 -15.29 3.32 -0.70
CA MET A 1 -13.98 3.45 -0.02
C MET A 1 -13.81 2.47 1.13
N ALA A 2 -14.69 2.46 2.14
CA ALA A 2 -14.60 1.52 3.26
C ALA A 2 -14.37 0.04 2.84
N GLN A 3 -15.06 -0.42 1.79
CA GLN A 3 -14.87 -1.75 1.22
C GLN A 3 -13.45 -1.96 0.65
N ALA A 4 -12.89 -0.97 -0.06
CA ALA A 4 -11.52 -1.03 -0.56
C ALA A 4 -10.51 -1.10 0.60
N ILE A 5 -10.74 -0.36 1.68
CA ILE A 5 -9.91 -0.41 2.89
C ILE A 5 -9.98 -1.81 3.53
N ALA A 6 -11.18 -2.37 3.69
CA ALA A 6 -11.35 -3.71 4.26
C ALA A 6 -10.62 -4.80 3.45
N LEU A 7 -10.69 -4.73 2.11
CA LEU A 7 -9.94 -5.64 1.23
C LEU A 7 -8.43 -5.52 1.41
N ALA A 8 -7.92 -4.29 1.53
CA ALA A 8 -6.50 -4.05 1.76
C ALA A 8 -6.06 -4.51 3.17
N MET A 9 -6.87 -4.28 4.19
CA MET A 9 -6.61 -4.75 5.56
C MET A 9 -6.44 -6.28 5.60
N GLY A 10 -7.28 -7.01 4.85
CA GLY A 10 -7.19 -8.46 4.72
C GLY A 10 -5.93 -8.98 4.00
N ARG A 11 -5.07 -8.09 3.48
CA ARG A 11 -3.80 -8.42 2.81
C ARG A 11 -2.56 -7.91 3.54
N MET A 12 -2.72 -7.25 4.68
CA MET A 12 -1.59 -6.77 5.47
C MET A 12 -0.69 -7.95 5.89
N GLY A 13 0.62 -7.79 5.77
CA GLY A 13 1.62 -8.83 6.04
C GLY A 13 1.93 -9.76 4.85
N GLU A 14 1.13 -9.74 3.79
CA GLU A 14 1.31 -10.63 2.62
C GLU A 14 1.86 -9.92 1.38
N THR A 15 1.77 -8.59 1.31
CA THR A 15 2.01 -7.82 0.08
C THR A 15 3.40 -7.21 -0.02
N TRP A 16 4.26 -7.40 1.00
CA TRP A 16 5.62 -6.89 0.96
C TRP A 16 6.34 -7.43 -0.30
N PRO A 17 7.18 -6.61 -0.97
CA PRO A 17 7.71 -5.32 -0.52
C PRO A 17 6.80 -4.11 -0.76
N ASN A 18 5.56 -4.30 -1.21
CA ASN A 18 4.63 -3.24 -1.59
C ASN A 18 3.52 -3.04 -0.55
N PRO A 19 2.87 -1.86 -0.52
CA PRO A 19 1.76 -1.63 0.40
C PRO A 19 0.55 -2.49 0.01
N ALA A 20 -0.28 -2.81 1.01
CA ALA A 20 -1.59 -3.36 0.76
C ALA A 20 -2.49 -2.24 0.22
N VAL A 21 -2.96 -2.41 -1.00
CA VAL A 21 -3.87 -1.45 -1.65
C VAL A 21 -5.15 -2.20 -1.98
N GLY A 22 -6.28 -1.53 -1.83
CA GLY A 22 -7.59 -2.02 -2.25
C GLY A 22 -8.11 -1.16 -3.39
N CYS A 23 -8.80 -1.78 -4.34
CA CYS A 23 -9.48 -1.12 -5.45
C CYS A 23 -10.88 -1.72 -5.62
N VAL A 24 -11.91 -0.88 -5.66
CA VAL A 24 -13.29 -1.27 -5.94
C VAL A 24 -13.82 -0.43 -7.09
N ILE A 25 -14.32 -1.08 -8.14
CA ILE A 25 -14.88 -0.43 -9.32
C ILE A 25 -16.41 -0.50 -9.25
N VAL A 26 -17.06 0.66 -9.38
CA VAL A 26 -18.50 0.83 -9.23
C VAL A 26 -19.08 1.55 -10.44
N LYS A 27 -20.22 1.07 -10.95
CA LYS A 27 -21.00 1.75 -12.00
C LYS A 27 -22.48 1.62 -11.69
N ASP A 28 -23.22 2.71 -11.81
CA ASP A 28 -24.68 2.76 -11.57
C ASP A 28 -25.11 2.15 -10.21
N GLY A 29 -24.32 2.44 -9.17
CA GLY A 29 -24.55 1.94 -7.81
C GLY A 29 -24.21 0.47 -7.60
N ARG A 30 -23.65 -0.23 -8.60
CA ARG A 30 -23.29 -1.65 -8.54
C ARG A 30 -21.78 -1.83 -8.54
N VAL A 31 -21.28 -2.70 -7.67
CA VAL A 31 -19.87 -3.14 -7.70
C VAL A 31 -19.69 -4.03 -8.93
N LEU A 32 -18.81 -3.62 -9.84
CA LEU A 32 -18.42 -4.42 -11.00
C LEU A 32 -17.31 -5.40 -10.65
N SER A 33 -16.34 -4.93 -9.86
CA SER A 33 -15.21 -5.73 -9.41
C SER A 33 -14.56 -5.13 -8.17
N GLU A 34 -13.78 -5.96 -7.51
CA GLU A 34 -12.97 -5.59 -6.37
C GLU A 34 -11.69 -6.41 -6.33
N ALA A 35 -10.61 -5.80 -5.86
CA ALA A 35 -9.34 -6.49 -5.68
C ALA A 35 -8.49 -5.80 -4.61
N ALA A 36 -7.50 -6.52 -4.11
CA ALA A 36 -6.42 -5.97 -3.31
C ALA A 36 -5.07 -6.40 -3.90
N THR A 37 -3.99 -5.69 -3.57
CA THR A 37 -2.63 -6.10 -3.93
C THR A 37 -2.43 -7.58 -3.59
N ALA A 38 -1.96 -8.37 -4.56
CA ALA A 38 -1.78 -9.81 -4.36
C ALA A 38 -0.55 -10.12 -3.48
N PRO A 39 -0.48 -11.32 -2.88
CA PRO A 39 0.68 -11.75 -2.12
C PRO A 39 2.00 -11.60 -2.90
N GLY A 40 3.06 -11.14 -2.23
CA GLY A 40 4.33 -10.75 -2.86
C GLY A 40 4.30 -9.37 -3.52
N GLY A 41 3.19 -8.64 -3.39
CA GLY A 41 3.08 -7.23 -3.77
C GLY A 41 2.72 -6.96 -5.22
N ARG A 42 2.47 -8.01 -6.02
CA ARG A 42 2.01 -7.91 -7.41
C ARG A 42 1.09 -9.09 -7.75
N PRO A 43 0.12 -8.89 -8.67
CA PRO A 43 -0.27 -7.61 -9.28
C PRO A 43 -0.83 -6.58 -8.28
N HIS A 44 -0.84 -5.30 -8.66
CA HIS A 44 -1.52 -4.24 -7.91
C HIS A 44 -3.04 -4.46 -7.91
N ALA A 45 -3.75 -3.76 -7.02
CA ALA A 45 -5.20 -3.87 -6.91
C ALA A 45 -5.90 -3.43 -8.20
N GLU A 46 -5.47 -2.32 -8.80
CA GLU A 46 -6.06 -1.78 -10.03
C GLU A 46 -5.79 -2.68 -11.25
N GLU A 47 -4.62 -3.32 -11.30
CA GLU A 47 -4.26 -4.31 -12.33
C GLU A 47 -5.18 -5.54 -12.32
N GLN A 48 -5.81 -5.84 -11.18
CA GLN A 48 -6.73 -6.95 -11.03
C GLN A 48 -8.18 -6.50 -11.20
N ALA A 49 -8.57 -5.38 -10.58
CA ALA A 49 -9.94 -4.90 -10.59
C ALA A 49 -10.40 -4.49 -11.99
N VAL A 50 -9.56 -3.79 -12.77
CA VAL A 50 -9.91 -3.30 -14.10
C VAL A 50 -10.31 -4.44 -15.06
N PRO A 51 -9.48 -5.48 -15.30
CA PRO A 51 -9.90 -6.57 -16.19
C PRO A 51 -11.07 -7.37 -15.62
N ALA A 52 -11.19 -7.49 -14.30
CA ALA A 52 -12.32 -8.18 -13.65
C ALA A 52 -13.66 -7.44 -13.81
N ALA A 53 -13.65 -6.11 -13.96
CA ALA A 53 -14.86 -5.33 -14.26
C ALA A 53 -15.40 -5.57 -15.68
N GLY A 54 -14.59 -6.16 -16.57
CA GLY A 54 -15.00 -6.54 -17.90
C GLY A 54 -15.42 -5.36 -18.79
N PRO A 55 -16.34 -5.57 -19.75
CA PRO A 55 -16.70 -4.55 -20.74
C PRO A 55 -17.43 -3.33 -20.13
N ASP A 56 -17.97 -3.45 -18.92
CA ASP A 56 -18.75 -2.39 -18.28
C ASP A 56 -17.87 -1.36 -17.54
N VAL A 57 -16.55 -1.56 -17.49
CA VAL A 57 -15.60 -0.67 -16.78
C VAL A 57 -15.61 0.76 -17.29
N ALA A 58 -15.88 0.98 -18.58
CA ALA A 58 -15.91 2.32 -19.16
C ALA A 58 -17.05 3.16 -18.53
N GLY A 59 -16.74 4.39 -18.12
CA GLY A 59 -17.67 5.29 -17.44
C GLY A 59 -17.85 5.01 -15.94
N SER A 60 -17.13 4.03 -15.37
CA SER A 60 -17.24 3.67 -13.95
C SER A 60 -16.48 4.65 -13.02
N THR A 61 -16.65 4.44 -11.71
CA THR A 61 -15.84 5.05 -10.65
C THR A 61 -14.93 4.00 -10.00
N ALA A 62 -13.63 4.27 -9.91
CA ALA A 62 -12.68 3.48 -9.13
C ALA A 62 -12.44 4.13 -7.76
N TYR A 63 -12.60 3.36 -6.68
CA TYR A 63 -12.18 3.75 -5.33
C TYR A 63 -10.90 3.01 -4.97
N VAL A 64 -9.83 3.74 -4.68
CA VAL A 64 -8.50 3.18 -4.43
C VAL A 64 -7.90 3.71 -3.13
N THR A 65 -7.31 2.85 -2.31
CA THR A 65 -6.84 3.23 -0.97
C THR A 65 -5.53 4.04 -0.96
N LEU A 66 -4.75 3.98 -2.04
CA LEU A 66 -3.50 4.71 -2.20
C LEU A 66 -3.45 5.30 -3.62
N GLU A 67 -2.76 6.42 -3.81
CA GLU A 67 -2.60 7.04 -5.13
C GLU A 67 -2.12 6.00 -6.17
N PRO A 68 -2.84 5.83 -7.30
CA PRO A 68 -2.39 4.94 -8.37
C PRO A 68 -1.01 5.36 -8.85
N CYS A 69 -0.07 4.41 -8.96
CA CYS A 69 1.30 4.75 -9.35
C CYS A 69 1.31 5.51 -10.69
N GLY A 70 2.15 6.56 -10.77
CA GLY A 70 2.34 7.38 -11.97
C GLY A 70 3.45 6.85 -12.88
N ALA A 71 4.39 6.10 -12.29
CA ALA A 71 5.46 5.37 -12.96
C ALA A 71 5.82 4.11 -12.17
N ARG A 72 6.59 3.21 -12.78
CA ARG A 72 7.07 1.98 -12.12
C ARG A 72 8.57 1.83 -12.35
N SER A 73 9.29 1.34 -11.35
CA SER A 73 10.71 1.00 -11.48
C SER A 73 10.98 -0.01 -12.59
N SER A 74 10.04 -0.91 -12.86
CA SER A 74 10.14 -1.90 -13.93
C SER A 74 9.89 -1.35 -15.34
N GLY A 75 9.53 -0.06 -15.49
CA GLY A 75 9.13 0.53 -16.76
C GLY A 75 7.80 0.04 -17.35
N ARG A 76 7.12 -0.90 -16.67
CA ARG A 76 5.79 -1.37 -17.08
C ARG A 76 4.76 -0.25 -16.94
N GLN A 77 3.68 -0.38 -17.69
CA GLN A 77 2.50 0.47 -17.61
C GLN A 77 2.05 0.66 -16.15
N SER A 78 1.78 1.92 -15.79
CA SER A 78 1.41 2.32 -14.45
C SER A 78 -0.10 2.17 -14.21
N CYS A 79 -0.53 2.06 -12.95
CA CYS A 79 -1.95 1.94 -12.61
C CYS A 79 -2.77 3.14 -13.11
N ALA A 80 -2.21 4.35 -13.02
CA ALA A 80 -2.84 5.53 -13.57
C ALA A 80 -3.08 5.43 -15.10
N HIS A 81 -2.14 4.82 -15.84
CA HIS A 81 -2.33 4.58 -17.27
C HIS A 81 -3.38 3.50 -17.54
N TYR A 82 -3.38 2.41 -16.77
CA TYR A 82 -4.41 1.35 -16.87
C TYR A 82 -5.84 1.88 -16.63
N LEU A 83 -6.03 2.68 -15.58
CA LEU A 83 -7.34 3.27 -15.27
C LEU A 83 -7.82 4.22 -16.38
N ALA A 84 -6.92 5.03 -16.94
CA ALA A 84 -7.22 5.92 -18.05
C ALA A 84 -7.59 5.16 -19.33
N GLU A 85 -6.82 4.15 -19.71
CA GLU A 85 -7.10 3.33 -20.91
C GLU A 85 -8.38 2.51 -20.79
N ALA A 86 -8.72 2.05 -19.57
CA ALA A 86 -9.98 1.38 -19.31
C ALA A 86 -11.20 2.30 -19.46
N GLY A 87 -11.01 3.61 -19.59
CA GLY A 87 -12.10 4.57 -19.72
C GLY A 87 -12.90 4.75 -18.43
N VAL A 88 -12.31 4.51 -17.26
CA VAL A 88 -12.89 4.91 -15.98
C VAL A 88 -13.17 6.42 -16.04
N ALA A 89 -14.32 6.88 -15.55
CA ALA A 89 -14.67 8.31 -15.60
C ALA A 89 -14.19 9.08 -14.36
N ARG A 90 -14.15 8.39 -13.22
CA ARG A 90 -13.86 8.99 -11.91
C ARG A 90 -12.96 8.10 -11.06
N VAL A 91 -11.96 8.68 -10.42
CA VAL A 91 -11.07 7.99 -9.47
C VAL A 91 -11.12 8.71 -8.12
N VAL A 92 -11.45 7.97 -7.07
CA VAL A 92 -11.51 8.47 -5.69
C VAL A 92 -10.42 7.80 -4.88
N VAL A 93 -9.48 8.58 -4.38
CA VAL A 93 -8.27 8.12 -3.69
C VAL A 93 -8.40 8.41 -2.19
N ALA A 94 -8.08 7.44 -1.32
CA ALA A 94 -8.00 7.71 0.12
C ALA A 94 -6.73 8.48 0.48
N CYS A 95 -5.57 7.87 0.28
CA CYS A 95 -4.28 8.44 0.64
C CYS A 95 -3.46 8.81 -0.60
N LEU A 96 -2.79 9.96 -0.57
CA LEU A 96 -1.74 10.26 -1.55
C LEU A 96 -0.48 9.47 -1.22
N ASP A 97 0.27 9.08 -2.25
CA ASP A 97 1.53 8.35 -2.09
C ASP A 97 2.70 9.31 -2.29
N PRO A 98 3.45 9.67 -1.23
CA PRO A 98 4.61 10.56 -1.36
C PRO A 98 5.82 9.88 -2.03
N SER A 99 5.74 8.60 -2.41
CA SER A 99 6.84 7.90 -3.06
C SER A 99 7.21 8.55 -4.41
N PRO A 100 8.49 8.46 -4.83
CA PRO A 100 8.94 9.00 -6.13
C PRO A 100 8.20 8.42 -7.35
N PHE A 101 7.49 7.30 -7.17
CA PHE A 101 6.73 6.61 -8.22
C PHE A 101 5.29 7.12 -8.37
N ALA A 102 4.78 7.81 -7.36
CA ALA A 102 3.48 8.45 -7.36
C ALA A 102 3.65 9.96 -7.20
N SER A 103 3.76 10.49 -5.97
CA SER A 103 4.01 11.90 -5.63
C SER A 103 3.21 12.87 -6.52
N GLY A 104 1.92 12.60 -6.70
CA GLY A 104 1.01 13.40 -7.53
C GLY A 104 1.04 13.09 -9.03
N ARG A 105 2.05 12.38 -9.54
CA ARG A 105 2.17 12.01 -10.97
C ARG A 105 1.03 11.11 -11.43
N GLY A 106 0.54 10.24 -10.56
CA GLY A 106 -0.56 9.35 -10.85
C GLY A 106 -1.87 10.10 -11.01
N THR A 107 -2.20 10.92 -10.00
CA THR A 107 -3.41 11.76 -10.04
C THR A 107 -3.38 12.77 -11.18
N GLU A 108 -2.23 13.40 -11.44
CA GLU A 108 -2.06 14.35 -12.54
C GLU A 108 -2.29 13.69 -13.91
N ARG A 109 -1.72 12.50 -14.13
CA ARG A 109 -1.94 11.74 -15.37
C ARG A 109 -3.43 11.46 -15.60
N LEU A 110 -4.14 11.06 -14.56
CA LEU A 110 -5.57 10.77 -14.65
C LEU A 110 -6.36 12.04 -15.01
N ARG A 111 -6.05 13.18 -14.38
CA ARG A 111 -6.67 14.48 -14.71
C ARG A 111 -6.39 14.89 -16.15
N GLN A 112 -5.14 14.74 -16.62
CA GLN A 112 -4.76 15.04 -18.00
C GLN A 112 -5.45 14.15 -19.02
N ALA A 113 -5.81 12.92 -18.64
CA ALA A 113 -6.62 12.02 -19.45
C ALA A 113 -8.13 12.35 -19.40
N GLY A 114 -8.54 13.41 -18.70
CA GLY A 114 -9.93 13.88 -18.63
C GLY A 114 -10.76 13.24 -17.52
N LEU A 115 -10.15 12.47 -16.61
CA LEU A 115 -10.87 11.83 -15.51
C LEU A 115 -11.11 12.82 -14.35
N THR A 116 -12.24 12.65 -13.67
CA THR A 116 -12.48 13.32 -12.39
C THR A 116 -11.66 12.62 -11.30
N VAL A 117 -10.83 13.37 -10.55
CA VAL A 117 -9.99 12.81 -9.48
C VAL A 117 -10.25 13.52 -8.17
N GLU A 118 -10.71 12.77 -7.17
CA GLU A 118 -10.92 13.21 -5.80
C GLU A 118 -9.97 12.49 -4.86
N THR A 119 -9.49 13.18 -3.82
CA THR A 119 -8.46 12.68 -2.90
C THR A 119 -8.84 12.98 -1.46
N GLY A 120 -8.44 12.11 -0.54
CA GLY A 120 -8.62 12.33 0.90
C GLY A 120 -9.83 11.64 1.52
N LEU A 121 -10.62 10.89 0.75
CA LEU A 121 -11.79 10.18 1.28
C LEU A 121 -11.34 9.05 2.20
N MET A 122 -11.67 9.12 3.50
CA MET A 122 -11.25 8.14 4.52
C MET A 122 -9.72 7.97 4.60
N CYS A 123 -8.99 9.08 4.44
CA CYS A 123 -7.52 9.08 4.49
C CYS A 123 -6.99 8.62 5.85
N ASP A 124 -7.64 9.00 6.95
CA ASP A 124 -7.19 8.63 8.29
C ASP A 124 -7.28 7.13 8.53
N GLU A 125 -8.34 6.48 8.03
CA GLU A 125 -8.50 5.03 8.06
C GLU A 125 -7.56 4.32 7.07
N GLY A 126 -7.24 4.95 5.94
CA GLY A 126 -6.39 4.37 4.89
C GLY A 126 -4.89 4.40 5.19
N LYS A 127 -4.39 5.38 5.95
CA LYS A 127 -2.94 5.61 6.19
C LYS A 127 -2.21 4.38 6.76
N VAL A 128 -2.88 3.61 7.63
CA VAL A 128 -2.30 2.41 8.24
C VAL A 128 -1.85 1.37 7.21
N LEU A 129 -2.48 1.36 6.03
CA LEU A 129 -2.20 0.39 4.96
C LEU A 129 -0.85 0.63 4.27
N CYS A 130 -0.34 1.86 4.30
CA CYS A 130 0.91 2.24 3.63
C CYS A 130 2.03 2.67 4.59
N GLU A 131 1.77 2.83 5.90
CA GLU A 131 2.74 3.35 6.87
C GLU A 131 4.09 2.61 6.85
N GLY A 132 4.08 1.26 6.82
CA GLY A 132 5.32 0.48 6.83
C GLY A 132 6.10 0.59 5.53
N PHE A 133 5.39 0.68 4.41
CA PHE A 133 5.99 0.92 3.10
C PHE A 133 6.66 2.29 3.05
N LEU A 134 5.97 3.34 3.50
CA LEU A 134 6.48 4.71 3.51
C LEU A 134 7.64 4.88 4.50
N HIS A 135 7.53 4.32 5.71
CA HIS A 135 8.60 4.31 6.69
C HIS A 135 9.88 3.69 6.13
N ARG A 136 9.77 2.59 5.38
CA ARG A 136 10.91 1.95 4.75
C ARG A 136 11.51 2.77 3.62
N LEU A 137 10.68 3.43 2.81
CA LEU A 137 11.18 4.34 1.78
C LEU A 137 11.96 5.51 2.38
N GLU A 138 11.50 6.04 3.52
CA GLU A 138 12.12 7.18 4.20
C GLU A 138 13.41 6.78 4.93
N THR A 139 13.40 5.66 5.64
CA THR A 139 14.46 5.30 6.60
C THR A 139 15.39 4.18 6.12
N GLY A 140 15.00 3.44 5.07
CA GLY A 140 15.69 2.24 4.60
C GLY A 140 15.47 0.99 5.47
N ARG A 141 14.61 1.05 6.50
CA ARG A 141 14.34 -0.07 7.42
C ARG A 141 12.84 -0.31 7.60
N PRO A 142 12.39 -1.53 7.94
CA PRO A 142 11.00 -1.79 8.26
C PRO A 142 10.59 -1.06 9.54
N MET A 143 9.29 -0.76 9.62
CA MET A 143 8.65 -0.34 10.85
C MET A 143 8.66 -1.50 11.84
N VAL A 144 9.00 -1.25 13.11
CA VAL A 144 8.95 -2.28 14.17
C VAL A 144 7.96 -1.86 15.24
N ARG A 145 7.02 -2.73 15.59
CA ARG A 145 6.06 -2.50 16.69
C ARG A 145 5.99 -3.68 17.65
N ILE A 146 5.44 -3.43 18.83
CA ILE A 146 5.10 -4.51 19.76
C ILE A 146 3.75 -5.11 19.32
N SER A 147 3.68 -6.43 19.23
CA SER A 147 2.45 -7.18 18.96
C SER A 147 2.49 -8.52 19.68
N GLU A 148 1.32 -9.06 20.03
CA GLU A 148 1.20 -10.38 20.64
C GLU A 148 1.08 -11.49 19.60
N ASP A 149 0.33 -11.26 18.52
CA ASP A 149 -0.02 -12.26 17.51
C ASP A 149 0.62 -12.02 16.14
N GLY A 150 1.19 -10.83 15.90
CA GLY A 150 1.83 -10.48 14.65
C GLY A 150 0.88 -10.30 13.47
N GLN A 151 -0.43 -10.18 13.69
CA GLN A 151 -1.39 -10.03 12.59
C GLN A 151 -1.12 -8.73 11.79
N GLY A 152 -1.07 -8.86 10.47
CA GLY A 152 -0.79 -7.74 9.57
C GLY A 152 0.67 -7.31 9.49
N PHE A 153 1.59 -8.04 10.12
CA PHE A 153 3.03 -7.86 10.00
C PHE A 153 3.65 -8.90 9.07
N ASP A 154 4.74 -8.53 8.43
CA ASP A 154 5.43 -9.37 7.44
C ASP A 154 6.17 -10.53 8.12
N ALA A 155 6.76 -10.27 9.30
CA ALA A 155 7.46 -11.27 10.10
C ALA A 155 7.68 -10.79 11.55
N ARG A 156 8.00 -11.75 12.43
CA ARG A 156 8.52 -11.45 13.77
C ARG A 156 9.99 -11.06 13.67
N PHE A 157 10.35 -9.92 14.25
CA PHE A 157 11.73 -9.53 14.44
C PHE A 157 12.32 -10.28 15.63
N VAL A 158 13.44 -10.96 15.38
CA VAL A 158 14.23 -11.66 16.39
C VAL A 158 15.68 -11.26 16.21
N ALA A 159 16.36 -10.94 17.31
CA ALA A 159 17.75 -10.56 17.29
C ALA A 159 18.45 -11.10 18.53
N SER A 160 19.74 -11.43 18.41
CA SER A 160 20.55 -11.80 19.57
C SER A 160 20.82 -10.58 20.45
N PRO A 161 21.05 -10.73 21.77
CA PRO A 161 21.34 -9.60 22.66
C PRO A 161 22.57 -8.76 22.29
N ARG A 162 23.47 -9.30 21.45
CA ARG A 162 24.69 -8.62 21.00
C ARG A 162 24.59 -8.11 19.56
N ALA A 163 23.43 -8.26 18.91
CA ALA A 163 23.25 -7.84 17.53
C ALA A 163 23.24 -6.31 17.43
N ASP A 164 23.83 -5.79 16.36
CA ASP A 164 23.57 -4.42 15.92
C ASP A 164 22.18 -4.38 15.28
N LEU A 165 21.20 -3.87 16.03
CA LEU A 165 19.79 -3.83 15.63
C LEU A 165 19.58 -2.94 14.40
N VAL A 166 20.33 -1.84 14.27
CA VAL A 166 20.21 -0.92 13.14
C VAL A 166 20.64 -1.62 11.86
N THR A 167 21.80 -2.29 11.90
CA THR A 167 22.33 -3.03 10.76
C THR A 167 21.39 -4.16 10.34
N GLU A 168 20.84 -4.91 11.29
CA GLU A 168 19.91 -6.00 10.98
C GLU A 168 18.58 -5.48 10.38
N LEU A 169 18.03 -4.39 10.91
CA LEU A 169 16.82 -3.79 10.36
C LEU A 169 17.04 -3.22 8.95
N LYS A 170 18.20 -2.62 8.68
CA LYS A 170 18.55 -2.18 7.31
C LYS A 170 18.62 -3.36 6.35
N ARG A 171 19.26 -4.46 6.75
CA ARG A 171 19.31 -5.69 5.95
C ARG A 171 17.92 -6.23 5.63
N LEU A 172 16.99 -6.20 6.59
CA LEU A 172 15.60 -6.60 6.37
C LEU A 172 14.84 -5.62 5.47
N GLY A 173 15.10 -4.31 5.59
CA GLY A 173 14.53 -3.29 4.73
C GLY A 173 14.94 -3.47 3.26
N GLU A 174 16.22 -3.73 3.02
CA GLU A 174 16.79 -4.09 1.71
C GLU A 174 16.15 -5.36 1.15
N ALA A 175 15.89 -6.35 1.99
CA ALA A 175 15.25 -7.61 1.60
C ALA A 175 13.76 -7.47 1.24
N GLY A 176 13.10 -6.35 1.58
CA GLY A 176 11.69 -6.13 1.21
C GLY A 176 10.74 -5.84 2.37
N TYR A 177 11.13 -6.16 3.60
CA TYR A 177 10.23 -6.11 4.76
C TYR A 177 9.83 -4.69 5.07
N THR A 178 8.55 -4.47 5.32
CA THR A 178 7.93 -3.16 5.58
C THR A 178 7.42 -3.02 7.02
N ARG A 179 6.90 -4.11 7.61
CA ARG A 179 6.36 -4.14 8.98
C ARG A 179 6.86 -5.39 9.68
N LEU A 180 7.58 -5.21 10.79
CA LEU A 180 7.99 -6.27 11.68
C LEU A 180 7.37 -6.08 13.06
N TRP A 181 7.21 -7.19 13.78
CA TRP A 181 6.75 -7.13 15.16
C TRP A 181 7.70 -7.84 16.12
N THR A 182 7.73 -7.39 17.36
CA THR A 182 8.35 -8.13 18.47
C THR A 182 7.35 -8.27 19.61
N GLY A 183 7.57 -9.23 20.50
CA GLY A 183 6.84 -9.28 21.77
C GLY A 183 7.41 -8.28 22.78
N PRO A 184 6.71 -8.02 23.90
CA PRO A 184 7.28 -7.26 25.01
C PRO A 184 8.51 -7.95 25.62
N GLY A 185 9.39 -7.18 26.25
CA GLY A 185 10.60 -7.67 26.93
C GLY A 185 11.88 -7.00 26.43
N GLU A 186 13.03 -7.59 26.77
CA GLU A 186 14.36 -6.97 26.59
C GLU A 186 14.63 -6.47 25.17
N LEU A 187 14.18 -7.19 24.14
CA LEU A 187 14.35 -6.76 22.75
C LEU A 187 13.51 -5.52 22.42
N ALA A 188 12.27 -5.45 22.93
CA ALA A 188 11.42 -4.28 22.74
C ALA A 188 12.01 -3.07 23.47
N ASP A 189 12.51 -3.25 24.69
CA ASP A 189 13.16 -2.20 25.47
C ASP A 189 14.42 -1.68 24.75
N ALA A 190 15.27 -2.58 24.26
CA ALA A 190 16.47 -2.21 23.51
C ALA A 190 16.14 -1.46 22.20
N LEU A 191 15.06 -1.84 21.51
CA LEU A 191 14.58 -1.12 20.33
C LEU A 191 14.02 0.26 20.69
N ALA A 192 13.30 0.40 21.82
CA ALA A 192 12.80 1.70 22.30
C ALA A 192 13.95 2.66 22.65
N GLU A 193 14.93 2.18 23.41
CA GLU A 193 16.10 2.97 23.82
C GLU A 193 16.89 3.53 22.63
N GLN A 194 16.91 2.80 21.51
CA GLN A 194 17.57 3.20 20.27
C GLN A 194 16.66 3.98 19.29
N GLY A 195 15.40 4.24 19.64
CA GLY A 195 14.43 4.91 18.74
C GLY A 195 14.05 4.06 17.51
N LEU A 196 14.15 2.74 17.63
CA LEU A 196 13.87 1.78 16.55
C LEU A 196 12.45 1.24 16.60
N LEU A 197 11.78 1.26 17.76
CA LEU A 197 10.34 1.06 17.86
C LEU A 197 9.57 2.24 17.29
N THR A 198 8.57 1.95 16.46
CA THR A 198 7.68 2.95 15.88
C THR A 198 6.40 3.01 16.71
N SER A 199 5.91 4.21 16.99
CA SER A 199 4.64 4.44 17.67
C SER A 199 3.42 4.00 16.86
#